data_AF-Q4T9Q8-F1
#
_entry.id   AF-Q4T9Q8-F1
#
_cell.length_a   1.000
_cell.length_b   1.000
_cell.length_c   1.000
_cell.angle_alpha   90.00
_cell.angle_beta   90.00
_cell.angle_gamma   90.00
#
_symmetry.space_group_name_H-M   'P 1'
#
loop_
_entity.id
_entity.type
_entity.pdbx_description
1 polymer ?
#
loop_
_entity_poly.entity_id
_entity_poly.type
_entity_poly.pdbx_seq_one_letter_code
_entity_poly.pdbx_strand_id
1 'polypeptide(L)'
;MAAPIIETCHVACCANRTPNVVSWGRGGTIAFGTCHSVALYDPLEKRVLTLLNGHTGRVNVVKWIHKPECASERHLVSGGSDSRIIIWEARDDKYIQSVECKGHTGPVCALDAIYLESNILVASAASDSTVRLWLCTEAKEVPILACGGDTSQVLLYVLSSGQLQRAMSLPGHEDWVRGVAWASRSGELLLASCSQDCLIRVWKLRAKCRTDARVEDDRDVIRMKEDVFEVMERGEQPAHEFAVSLETVLAGHENWVYGLHWQPPTYEGGESQQPLSLLSASMDKTMIIWAPEEGSGVWVEQVSVQE
;
A
#
# COMPACT_ATOMS: atom_id res chain seq x y z
N MET A 1 38.28 41.99 8.81
CA MET A 1 37.08 41.78 7.97
C MET A 1 36.59 40.38 8.23
N ALA A 2 35.38 40.22 8.77
CA ALA A 2 34.75 38.90 8.88
C ALA A 2 34.42 38.40 7.46
N ALA A 3 34.71 37.13 7.18
CA ALA A 3 34.37 36.52 5.90
C ALA A 3 32.85 36.55 5.67
N PRO A 4 32.37 36.74 4.43
CA PRO A 4 30.95 36.71 4.14
C PRO A 4 30.37 35.34 4.50
N ILE A 5 29.23 35.36 5.19
CA ILE A 5 28.47 34.15 5.52
C ILE A 5 27.76 33.73 4.23
N ILE A 6 28.15 32.57 3.70
CA ILE A 6 27.46 31.93 2.57
C ILE A 6 26.31 31.14 3.16
N GLU A 7 25.08 31.54 2.88
CA GLU A 7 23.87 30.81 3.29
C GLU A 7 23.28 30.05 2.10
N THR A 8 22.92 28.78 2.33
CA THR A 8 22.24 27.95 1.34
C THR A 8 20.83 28.49 1.13
N CYS A 9 20.57 29.11 -0.03
CA CYS A 9 19.26 29.68 -0.35
C CYS A 9 18.26 28.65 -0.88
N HIS A 10 18.72 27.52 -1.44
CA HIS A 10 17.87 26.46 -1.96
C HIS A 10 18.62 25.13 -2.00
N VAL A 11 17.99 24.06 -1.50
CA VAL A 11 18.42 22.67 -1.75
C VAL A 11 17.60 22.12 -2.90
N ALA A 12 18.22 21.88 -4.06
CA ALA A 12 17.56 21.17 -5.15
C ALA A 12 17.81 19.67 -4.97
N CYS A 13 16.75 18.87 -4.94
CA CYS A 13 16.83 17.41 -4.95
C CYS A 13 15.79 16.85 -5.93
N CYS A 14 16.06 15.66 -6.46
CA CYS A 14 15.21 14.98 -7.42
C CYS A 14 14.83 13.61 -6.87
N ALA A 15 13.61 13.16 -7.12
CA ALA A 15 13.21 11.80 -6.78
C ALA A 15 14.01 10.79 -7.61
N ASN A 16 14.46 9.72 -6.97
CA ASN A 16 15.03 8.57 -7.67
C ASN A 16 13.99 7.99 -8.63
N ARG A 17 14.42 7.42 -9.75
CA ARG A 17 13.51 6.89 -10.78
C ARG A 17 13.09 5.45 -10.46
N THR A 18 12.40 5.27 -9.34
CA THR A 18 11.86 3.98 -8.89
C THR A 18 10.38 4.11 -8.52
N PRO A 19 9.56 3.07 -8.73
CA PRO A 19 8.16 3.10 -8.31
C PRO A 19 8.07 3.23 -6.78
N ASN A 20 7.01 3.89 -6.28
CA ASN A 20 6.73 4.02 -4.84
C ASN A 20 7.83 4.74 -4.02
N VAL A 21 8.69 5.53 -4.67
CA VAL A 21 9.76 6.29 -4.03
C VAL A 21 9.30 7.62 -3.43
N VAL A 22 8.05 7.97 -3.65
CA VAL A 22 7.40 9.18 -3.15
C VAL A 22 6.19 8.74 -2.32
N SER A 23 6.03 9.34 -1.15
CA SER A 23 4.85 9.17 -0.30
C SER A 23 4.39 10.53 0.18
N TRP A 24 3.08 10.77 0.07
CA TRP A 24 2.44 11.97 0.61
C TRP A 24 1.91 11.68 2.01
N GLY A 25 2.27 12.49 3.01
CA GLY A 25 1.75 12.39 4.37
C GLY A 25 0.49 13.25 4.53
N ARG A 26 -0.48 12.83 5.34
CA ARG A 26 -1.69 13.59 5.67
C ARG A 26 -1.38 14.94 6.29
N GLY A 27 -0.22 15.09 6.94
CA GLY A 27 0.29 16.39 7.41
C GLY A 27 0.69 17.38 6.31
N GLY A 28 0.60 17.01 5.02
CA GLY A 28 0.99 17.86 3.88
C GLY A 28 2.44 17.68 3.41
N THR A 29 3.27 17.01 4.21
CA THR A 29 4.69 16.76 3.90
C THR A 29 4.83 15.62 2.90
N ILE A 30 5.60 15.86 1.84
CA ILE A 30 5.99 14.83 0.87
C ILE A 30 7.34 14.25 1.30
N ALA A 31 7.43 12.93 1.38
CA ALA A 31 8.70 12.23 1.56
C ALA A 31 9.09 11.54 0.25
N PHE A 32 10.34 11.69 -0.19
CA PHE A 32 10.83 10.96 -1.34
C PHE A 32 12.31 10.58 -1.28
N GLY A 33 12.66 9.45 -1.90
CA GLY A 33 14.05 9.02 -2.02
C GLY A 33 14.83 9.87 -3.03
N THR A 34 15.99 10.39 -2.64
CA THR A 34 16.93 11.14 -3.48
C THR A 34 18.34 10.61 -3.27
N CYS A 35 18.97 10.04 -4.30
CA CYS A 35 20.24 9.33 -4.16
C CYS A 35 20.16 8.30 -3.02
N HIS A 36 20.97 8.45 -1.96
CA HIS A 36 21.03 7.56 -0.79
C HIS A 36 20.28 8.12 0.43
N SER A 37 19.46 9.15 0.24
CA SER A 37 18.79 9.87 1.33
C SER A 37 17.29 9.92 1.08
N VAL A 38 16.52 10.20 2.13
CA VAL A 38 15.11 10.56 2.01
C VAL A 38 14.96 12.06 2.23
N ALA A 39 14.37 12.77 1.29
CA ALA A 39 14.03 14.18 1.44
C ALA A 39 12.61 14.32 1.99
N LEU A 40 12.43 15.21 2.97
CA LEU A 40 11.13 15.71 3.37
C LEU A 40 10.93 17.08 2.73
N TYR A 41 9.81 17.27 2.05
CA TYR A 41 9.52 18.44 1.24
C TYR A 41 8.14 19.00 1.59
N ASP A 42 8.10 20.32 1.76
CA ASP A 42 6.86 21.06 1.94
C ASP A 42 6.43 21.67 0.60
N PRO A 43 5.30 21.23 0.01
CA PRO A 43 4.82 21.74 -1.27
C PRO A 43 4.21 23.15 -1.17
N LEU A 44 3.77 23.59 0.01
CA LEU A 44 3.21 24.93 0.22
C LEU A 44 4.35 25.95 0.33
N GLU A 45 5.36 25.65 1.14
CA GLU A 45 6.57 26.48 1.27
C GLU A 45 7.56 26.30 0.12
N LYS A 46 7.34 25.27 -0.72
CA LYS A 46 8.15 24.91 -1.89
C LYS A 46 9.63 24.66 -1.55
N ARG A 47 9.91 24.08 -0.38
CA ARG A 47 11.29 23.84 0.08
C ARG A 47 11.48 22.45 0.67
N VAL A 48 12.73 21.99 0.61
CA VAL A 48 13.18 20.82 1.36
C VAL A 48 13.28 21.19 2.84
N LEU A 49 12.54 20.47 3.67
CA LEU A 49 12.54 20.64 5.12
C LEU A 49 13.80 20.03 5.74
N THR A 50 14.13 18.79 5.35
CA THR A 50 15.30 18.07 5.85
C THR A 50 15.67 16.88 4.95
N LEU A 51 16.89 16.37 5.13
CA LEU A 51 17.38 15.13 4.50
C LEU A 51 17.66 14.10 5.58
N LEU A 52 17.07 12.92 5.43
CA LEU A 52 17.27 11.76 6.28
C LEU A 52 18.35 10.88 5.66
N ASN A 53 19.51 10.83 6.30
CA ASN A 53 20.67 10.09 5.85
C ASN A 53 20.83 8.82 6.68
N GLY A 54 21.04 7.69 6.03
CA GLY A 54 21.19 6.39 6.70
C GLY A 54 21.43 5.24 5.72
N HIS A 55 20.85 5.33 4.51
CA HIS A 55 21.13 4.37 3.46
C HIS A 55 22.53 4.57 2.85
N THR A 56 23.17 3.47 2.47
CA THR A 56 24.46 3.45 1.78
C THR A 56 24.32 3.20 0.28
N GLY A 57 23.10 2.95 -0.19
CA GLY A 57 22.74 2.75 -1.59
C GLY A 57 21.48 3.52 -1.97
N ARG A 58 21.08 3.47 -3.24
CA ARG A 58 19.92 4.21 -3.75
C ARG A 58 18.66 3.85 -2.98
N VAL A 59 17.96 4.85 -2.45
CA VAL A 59 16.63 4.68 -1.85
C VAL A 59 15.64 4.34 -2.97
N ASN A 60 15.00 3.18 -2.90
CA ASN A 60 14.08 2.70 -3.93
C ASN A 60 12.61 2.94 -3.56
N VAL A 61 12.27 2.89 -2.27
CA VAL A 61 10.89 2.98 -1.79
C VAL A 61 10.82 3.78 -0.51
N VAL A 62 9.78 4.60 -0.36
CA VAL A 62 9.52 5.43 0.81
C VAL A 62 8.02 5.40 1.09
N LYS A 63 7.61 5.18 2.34
CA LYS A 63 6.20 5.10 2.73
C LYS A 63 5.94 5.75 4.08
N TRP A 64 5.01 6.69 4.12
CA TRP A 64 4.43 7.22 5.35
C TRP A 64 3.54 6.17 6.01
N ILE A 65 3.69 6.01 7.32
CA ILE A 65 2.87 5.08 8.10
C ILE A 65 1.71 5.89 8.70
N HIS A 66 0.52 5.65 8.18
CA HIS A 66 -0.68 6.40 8.54
C HIS A 66 -1.30 5.85 9.82
N LYS A 67 -1.52 6.72 10.81
CA LYS A 67 -2.33 6.36 11.98
C LYS A 67 -3.82 6.39 11.63
N PRO A 68 -4.63 5.52 12.26
CA PRO A 68 -6.08 5.58 12.13
C PRO A 68 -6.68 6.92 12.56
N GLU A 69 -6.06 7.66 13.48
CA GLU A 69 -6.66 8.89 14.04
C GLU A 69 -6.41 10.17 13.22
N CYS A 70 -6.09 10.06 11.92
CA CYS A 70 -5.85 11.19 11.00
C CYS A 70 -4.91 12.30 11.51
N ALA A 71 -4.01 11.98 12.44
CA ALA A 71 -2.97 12.89 12.92
C ALA A 71 -1.76 12.89 11.97
N SER A 72 -0.91 13.92 12.10
CA SER A 72 0.39 13.98 11.40
C SER A 72 1.23 12.73 11.65
N GLU A 73 1.86 12.22 10.60
CA GLU A 73 2.59 10.96 10.65
C GLU A 73 3.86 11.05 11.51
N ARG A 74 3.92 10.20 12.54
CA ARG A 74 5.11 10.08 13.39
C ARG A 74 6.21 9.21 12.78
N HIS A 75 5.84 8.26 11.92
CA HIS A 75 6.78 7.28 11.39
C HIS A 75 6.75 7.24 9.86
N LEU A 76 7.95 7.10 9.30
CA LEU A 76 8.21 6.89 7.89
C LEU A 76 9.09 5.66 7.76
N VAL A 77 8.95 4.90 6.68
CA VAL A 77 9.82 3.76 6.40
C VAL A 77 10.39 3.86 4.99
N SER A 78 11.66 3.52 4.84
CA SER A 78 12.37 3.53 3.57
C SER A 78 13.11 2.23 3.33
N GLY A 79 13.18 1.82 2.06
CA GLY A 79 13.93 0.65 1.59
C GLY A 79 14.93 1.04 0.50
N GLY A 80 16.13 0.48 0.57
CA GLY A 80 17.24 0.84 -0.30
C GLY A 80 17.85 -0.30 -1.11
N SER A 81 18.72 0.07 -2.05
CA SER A 81 19.56 -0.86 -2.82
C SER A 81 20.72 -1.44 -2.01
N ASP A 82 20.88 -0.98 -0.77
CA ASP A 82 21.78 -1.51 0.24
C ASP A 82 21.19 -2.69 1.03
N SER A 83 20.03 -3.21 0.59
CA SER A 83 19.29 -4.31 1.23
C SER A 83 18.81 -3.98 2.64
N ARG A 84 18.76 -2.69 3.00
CA ARG A 84 18.33 -2.20 4.31
C ARG A 84 16.94 -1.62 4.24
N ILE A 85 16.24 -1.74 5.36
CA ILE A 85 15.00 -1.03 5.64
C ILE A 85 15.23 -0.18 6.87
N ILE A 86 14.84 1.09 6.81
CA ILE A 86 15.01 2.04 7.89
C ILE A 86 13.65 2.59 8.29
N ILE A 87 13.32 2.49 9.58
CA ILE A 87 12.17 3.16 10.18
C ILE A 87 12.66 4.47 10.78
N TRP A 88 12.08 5.57 10.33
CA TRP A 88 12.32 6.92 10.82
C TRP A 88 11.20 7.30 11.78
N GLU A 89 11.56 7.94 12.90
CA GLU A 89 10.62 8.40 13.92
C GLU A 89 10.78 9.90 14.14
N ALA A 90 9.68 10.63 14.19
CA ALA A 90 9.64 12.02 14.62
C ALA A 90 9.83 12.13 16.15
N ARG A 91 10.90 12.80 16.57
CA ARG A 91 11.18 13.20 17.95
C ARG A 91 11.63 14.67 17.96
N ASP A 92 11.01 15.48 18.80
CA ASP A 92 11.35 16.92 18.96
C ASP A 92 11.46 17.66 17.60
N ASP A 93 10.42 17.53 16.77
CA ASP A 93 10.31 18.11 15.42
C ASP A 93 11.38 17.69 14.40
N LYS A 94 12.11 16.61 14.68
CA LYS A 94 13.10 16.03 13.77
C LYS A 94 12.85 14.54 13.58
N TYR A 95 13.01 14.07 12.34
CA TYR A 95 13.00 12.65 12.06
C TYR A 95 14.39 12.07 12.28
N ILE A 96 14.46 11.02 13.09
CA ILE A 96 15.69 10.27 13.36
C ILE A 96 15.54 8.82 12.90
N GLN A 97 16.66 8.18 12.58
CA GLN A 97 16.70 6.74 12.36
C GLN A 97 16.40 6.03 13.68
N SER A 98 15.25 5.33 13.76
CA SER A 98 14.78 4.65 14.97
C SER A 98 15.15 3.16 14.95
N VAL A 99 14.86 2.47 13.83
CA VAL A 99 15.12 1.03 13.68
C VAL A 99 15.75 0.76 12.32
N GLU A 100 16.77 -0.10 12.29
CA GLU A 100 17.34 -0.65 11.06
C GLU A 100 17.05 -2.14 10.99
N CYS A 101 16.29 -2.56 9.97
CA CYS A 101 15.96 -3.96 9.74
C CYS A 101 16.95 -4.57 8.75
N LYS A 102 17.72 -5.56 9.22
CA LYS A 102 18.72 -6.31 8.43
C LYS A 102 18.25 -7.73 8.22
N GLY A 103 18.27 -8.20 6.98
CA GLY A 103 17.94 -9.60 6.67
C GLY A 103 17.70 -9.90 5.20
N HIS A 104 17.32 -8.90 4.40
CA HIS A 104 17.34 -9.05 2.95
C HIS A 104 18.78 -9.16 2.42
N THR A 105 18.96 -9.98 1.39
CA THR A 105 20.25 -10.17 0.71
C THR A 105 20.31 -9.43 -0.62
N GLY A 106 19.21 -8.85 -1.08
CA GLY A 106 19.12 -8.04 -2.29
C GLY A 106 18.41 -6.69 -2.06
N PRO A 107 18.46 -5.79 -3.06
CA PRO A 107 17.76 -4.50 -3.05
C PRO A 107 16.28 -4.62 -2.68
N VAL A 108 15.81 -3.78 -1.76
CA VAL A 108 14.39 -3.66 -1.44
C VAL A 108 13.69 -2.95 -2.60
N CYS A 109 12.65 -3.57 -3.15
CA CYS A 109 11.95 -3.09 -4.35
C CYS A 109 10.51 -2.63 -4.07
N ALA A 110 9.85 -3.19 -3.06
CA ALA A 110 8.53 -2.75 -2.61
C ALA A 110 8.44 -2.84 -1.09
N LEU A 111 7.65 -1.94 -0.50
CA LEU A 111 7.50 -1.84 0.94
C LEU A 111 6.14 -1.25 1.27
N ASP A 112 5.49 -1.79 2.29
CA ASP A 112 4.30 -1.22 2.90
C ASP A 112 4.38 -1.38 4.42
N ALA A 113 3.66 -0.52 5.14
CA ALA A 113 3.66 -0.54 6.59
C ALA A 113 2.36 -0.01 7.19
N ILE A 114 1.94 -0.65 8.28
CA ILE A 114 0.72 -0.30 9.03
C ILE A 114 1.02 -0.25 10.53
N TYR A 115 0.22 0.51 11.27
CA TYR A 115 0.16 0.34 12.72
C TYR A 115 -0.75 -0.85 13.06
N LEU A 116 -0.26 -1.70 13.95
CA LEU A 116 -1.03 -2.75 14.63
C LEU A 116 -1.09 -2.39 16.11
N GLU A 117 -2.20 -1.82 16.55
CA GLU A 117 -2.36 -1.23 17.88
C GLU A 117 -1.21 -0.23 18.21
N SER A 118 -0.26 -0.63 19.08
CA SER A 118 0.91 0.16 19.47
C SER A 118 2.19 -0.20 18.71
N ASN A 119 2.14 -1.16 17.78
CA ASN A 119 3.28 -1.65 17.03
C ASN A 119 3.23 -1.21 15.57
N ILE A 120 4.37 -1.35 14.89
CA ILE A 120 4.47 -1.19 13.44
C ILE A 120 4.73 -2.57 12.84
N LEU A 121 3.92 -2.92 11.85
CA LEU A 121 4.20 -4.02 10.94
C LEU A 121 4.71 -3.46 9.63
N VAL A 122 5.89 -3.90 9.20
CA VAL A 122 6.43 -3.60 7.88
C VAL A 122 6.44 -4.86 7.04
N ALA A 123 5.92 -4.79 5.82
CA ALA A 123 6.09 -5.80 4.80
C ALA A 123 7.06 -5.29 3.73
N SER A 124 8.05 -6.10 3.37
CA SER A 124 9.02 -5.73 2.34
C SER A 124 9.22 -6.86 1.34
N ALA A 125 9.34 -6.50 0.07
CA ALA A 125 9.77 -7.38 -1.00
C ALA A 125 11.11 -6.90 -1.55
N ALA A 126 11.98 -7.83 -1.90
CA ALA A 126 13.32 -7.53 -2.40
C ALA A 126 13.67 -8.39 -3.62
N SER A 127 14.74 -8.00 -4.32
CA SER A 127 15.30 -8.77 -5.44
C SER A 127 15.95 -10.10 -5.04
N ASP A 128 15.93 -10.45 -3.75
CA ASP A 128 16.30 -11.78 -3.26
C ASP A 128 15.16 -12.80 -3.37
N SER A 129 14.07 -12.43 -4.07
CA SER A 129 12.87 -13.24 -4.26
C SER A 129 12.14 -13.59 -2.97
N THR A 130 12.35 -12.81 -1.90
CA THR A 130 11.65 -12.99 -0.62
C THR A 130 10.75 -11.81 -0.28
N VAL A 131 9.65 -12.12 0.38
CA VAL A 131 8.83 -11.16 1.12
C VAL A 131 9.06 -11.40 2.61
N ARG A 132 9.35 -10.33 3.35
CA ARG A 132 9.60 -10.39 4.80
C ARG A 132 8.63 -9.50 5.54
N LEU A 133 8.23 -9.98 6.72
CA LEU A 133 7.54 -9.16 7.71
C LEU A 133 8.51 -8.78 8.83
N TRP A 134 8.41 -7.54 9.25
CA TRP A 134 9.17 -6.99 10.37
C TRP A 134 8.16 -6.50 11.39
N LEU A 135 8.09 -7.21 12.51
CA LEU A 135 7.14 -6.94 13.57
C LEU A 135 7.92 -6.73 14.86
N CYS A 136 7.65 -5.61 15.55
CA CYS A 136 8.35 -5.28 16.78
C CYS A 136 7.89 -6.10 18.00
N THR A 137 6.66 -6.63 18.04
CA THR A 137 6.16 -7.55 19.11
C THR A 137 4.98 -8.42 18.60
N GLU A 138 4.57 -9.47 19.34
CA GLU A 138 3.44 -10.33 18.91
C GLU A 138 2.17 -9.52 18.58
N ALA A 139 1.62 -9.71 17.38
CA ALA A 139 0.36 -9.12 16.96
C ALA A 139 -0.82 -9.99 17.41
N LYS A 140 -1.86 -9.36 17.95
CA LYS A 140 -3.16 -10.00 18.24
C LYS A 140 -4.05 -10.09 17.00
N GLU A 141 -3.90 -9.13 16.09
CA GLU A 141 -4.64 -9.10 14.83
C GLU A 141 -3.97 -9.99 13.77
N VAL A 142 -4.76 -10.48 12.83
CA VAL A 142 -4.29 -11.30 11.72
C VAL A 142 -4.22 -10.46 10.44
N PRO A 143 -3.06 -9.85 10.12
CA PRO A 143 -2.91 -9.05 8.92
C PRO A 143 -2.97 -9.94 7.67
N ILE A 144 -3.64 -9.43 6.63
CA ILE A 144 -3.68 -9.99 5.29
C ILE A 144 -2.74 -9.17 4.41
N LEU A 145 -1.85 -9.85 3.70
CA LEU A 145 -0.92 -9.27 2.74
C LEU A 145 -1.32 -9.70 1.33
N ALA A 146 -1.56 -8.76 0.44
CA ALA A 146 -1.64 -9.02 -0.99
C ALA A 146 -0.29 -8.73 -1.63
N CYS A 147 0.16 -9.61 -2.53
CA CYS A 147 1.33 -9.33 -3.36
C CYS A 147 1.07 -9.66 -4.83
N GLY A 148 1.44 -8.71 -5.69
CA GLY A 148 1.64 -8.92 -7.12
C GLY A 148 3.11 -9.15 -7.43
N GLY A 149 3.40 -9.65 -8.63
CA GLY A 149 4.76 -9.93 -9.07
C GLY A 149 4.82 -10.29 -10.56
N ASP A 150 5.77 -11.14 -10.93
CA ASP A 150 5.98 -11.66 -12.29
C ASP A 150 4.98 -12.75 -12.70
N THR A 151 3.96 -13.00 -11.88
CA THR A 151 2.86 -13.91 -12.21
C THR A 151 1.60 -13.11 -12.50
N SER A 152 0.67 -13.73 -13.22
CA SER A 152 -0.63 -13.15 -13.55
C SER A 152 -1.68 -13.32 -12.43
N GLN A 153 -1.21 -13.61 -11.21
CA GLN A 153 -2.05 -13.86 -10.05
C GLN A 153 -1.70 -12.91 -8.93
N VAL A 154 -2.71 -12.49 -8.18
CA VAL A 154 -2.49 -11.80 -6.90
C VAL A 154 -2.48 -12.86 -5.81
N LEU A 155 -1.40 -12.94 -5.04
CA LEU A 155 -1.30 -13.90 -3.93
C LEU A 155 -1.73 -13.21 -2.64
N LEU A 156 -2.59 -13.86 -1.87
CA LEU A 156 -2.91 -13.43 -0.51
C LEU A 156 -2.17 -14.30 0.50
N TYR A 157 -1.55 -13.65 1.46
CA TYR A 157 -0.89 -14.27 2.59
C TYR A 157 -1.52 -13.78 3.89
N VAL A 158 -1.54 -14.66 4.87
CA VAL A 158 -2.08 -14.41 6.20
C VAL A 158 -0.95 -14.65 7.20
N LEU A 159 -0.75 -13.71 8.13
CA LEU A 159 0.20 -13.93 9.22
C LEU A 159 -0.43 -14.82 10.29
N SER A 160 0.04 -16.06 10.40
CA SER A 160 -0.40 -16.98 11.45
C SER A 160 0.81 -17.51 12.20
N SER A 161 0.76 -17.46 13.54
CA SER A 161 1.85 -17.93 14.42
C SER A 161 3.24 -17.36 14.08
N GLY A 162 3.29 -16.08 13.66
CA GLY A 162 4.54 -15.39 13.32
C GLY A 162 5.13 -15.73 11.95
N GLN A 163 4.44 -16.51 11.12
CA GLN A 163 4.84 -16.80 9.74
C GLN A 163 3.75 -16.41 8.74
N LEU A 164 4.17 -15.89 7.58
CA LEU A 164 3.27 -15.69 6.45
C LEU A 164 2.95 -17.04 5.82
N GLN A 165 1.67 -17.40 5.82
CA GLN A 165 1.17 -18.57 5.10
C GLN A 165 0.37 -18.08 3.89
N ARG A 166 0.59 -18.71 2.73
CA ARG A 166 -0.21 -18.41 1.54
C ARG A 166 -1.63 -18.90 1.81
N ALA A 167 -2.59 -17.99 1.82
CA ALA A 167 -3.99 -18.29 2.05
C ALA A 167 -4.71 -18.63 0.74
N MET A 168 -4.53 -17.82 -0.30
CA MET A 168 -5.12 -18.09 -1.61
C MET A 168 -4.36 -17.40 -2.75
N SER A 169 -4.76 -17.71 -3.97
CA SER A 169 -4.36 -17.01 -5.19
C SER A 169 -5.61 -16.50 -5.90
N LEU A 170 -5.57 -15.24 -6.36
CA LEU A 170 -6.62 -14.60 -7.14
C LEU A 170 -6.21 -14.60 -8.62
N PRO A 171 -6.76 -15.53 -9.44
CA PRO A 171 -6.45 -15.61 -10.86
C PRO A 171 -7.30 -14.62 -11.66
N GLY A 172 -6.76 -14.12 -12.76
CA GLY A 172 -7.57 -13.39 -13.74
C GLY A 172 -6.79 -12.37 -14.56
N HIS A 173 -5.64 -11.88 -14.09
CA HIS A 173 -4.75 -11.13 -14.96
C HIS A 173 -4.13 -12.06 -16.02
N GLU A 174 -3.71 -11.48 -17.13
CA GLU A 174 -3.07 -12.19 -18.24
C GLU A 174 -1.56 -11.95 -18.32
N ASP A 175 -1.05 -11.02 -17.52
CA ASP A 175 0.36 -10.65 -17.45
C ASP A 175 0.72 -10.19 -16.02
N TRP A 176 1.97 -9.78 -15.80
CA TRP A 176 2.53 -9.49 -14.47
C TRP A 176 1.74 -8.42 -13.72
N VAL A 177 1.37 -8.72 -12.47
CA VAL A 177 0.74 -7.75 -11.58
C VAL A 177 1.77 -6.72 -11.11
N ARG A 178 1.54 -5.46 -11.42
CA ARG A 178 2.46 -4.33 -11.19
C ARG A 178 2.22 -3.59 -9.89
N GLY A 179 0.98 -3.56 -9.43
CA GLY A 179 0.60 -2.84 -8.23
C GLY A 179 -0.66 -3.40 -7.61
N VAL A 180 -0.73 -3.30 -6.29
CA VAL A 180 -1.90 -3.63 -5.49
C VAL A 180 -2.15 -2.49 -4.49
N ALA A 181 -3.42 -2.21 -4.20
CA ALA A 181 -3.80 -1.18 -3.25
C ALA A 181 -5.03 -1.61 -2.45
N TRP A 182 -4.97 -1.47 -1.13
CA TRP A 182 -6.07 -1.77 -0.22
C TRP A 182 -6.91 -0.53 0.08
N ALA A 183 -8.21 -0.76 0.26
CA ALA A 183 -9.17 0.16 0.86
C ALA A 183 -10.09 -0.63 1.81
N SER A 184 -10.67 0.05 2.80
CA SER A 184 -11.63 -0.56 3.73
C SER A 184 -12.88 0.30 3.81
N ARG A 185 -14.05 -0.27 3.54
CA ARG A 185 -15.33 0.43 3.57
C ARG A 185 -16.33 -0.38 4.38
N SER A 186 -16.81 0.18 5.49
CA SER A 186 -17.91 -0.39 6.28
C SER A 186 -17.74 -1.86 6.68
N GLY A 187 -16.50 -2.27 7.02
CA GLY A 187 -16.17 -3.65 7.40
C GLY A 187 -15.85 -4.60 6.23
N GLU A 188 -15.90 -4.10 5.00
CA GLU A 188 -15.47 -4.81 3.80
C GLU A 188 -14.09 -4.32 3.37
N LEU A 189 -13.23 -5.23 2.91
CA LEU A 189 -11.95 -4.88 2.33
C LEU A 189 -12.07 -4.89 0.80
N LEU A 190 -11.54 -3.86 0.17
CA LEU A 190 -11.40 -3.75 -1.27
C LEU A 190 -9.92 -3.82 -1.62
N LEU A 191 -9.59 -4.64 -2.60
CA LEU A 191 -8.25 -4.76 -3.15
C LEU A 191 -8.30 -4.39 -4.61
N ALA A 192 -7.61 -3.35 -5.02
CA ALA A 192 -7.36 -3.09 -6.44
C ALA A 192 -6.02 -3.72 -6.84
N SER A 193 -5.98 -4.40 -7.99
CA SER A 193 -4.76 -4.90 -8.62
C SER A 193 -4.66 -4.41 -10.05
N CYS A 194 -3.46 -4.02 -10.48
CA CYS A 194 -3.18 -3.56 -11.84
C CYS A 194 -2.06 -4.37 -12.47
N SER A 195 -2.09 -4.52 -13.79
CA SER A 195 -1.16 -5.41 -14.51
C SER A 195 -0.70 -4.82 -15.84
N GLN A 196 0.31 -5.48 -16.41
CA GLN A 196 0.75 -5.28 -17.80
C GLN A 196 -0.29 -5.67 -18.85
N ASP A 197 -1.34 -6.40 -18.46
CA ASP A 197 -2.48 -6.69 -19.32
C ASP A 197 -3.40 -5.47 -19.57
N CYS A 198 -3.01 -4.29 -19.09
CA CYS A 198 -3.75 -3.02 -19.21
C CYS A 198 -5.04 -2.96 -18.37
N LEU A 199 -5.33 -4.01 -17.59
CA LEU A 199 -6.54 -4.11 -16.79
C LEU A 199 -6.27 -3.80 -15.33
N ILE A 200 -7.32 -3.29 -14.69
CA ILE A 200 -7.39 -3.16 -13.24
C ILE A 200 -8.53 -4.06 -12.75
N ARG A 201 -8.28 -4.82 -11.70
CA ARG A 201 -9.28 -5.69 -11.07
C ARG A 201 -9.52 -5.20 -9.65
N VAL A 202 -10.79 -5.04 -9.29
CA VAL A 202 -11.18 -4.73 -7.92
C VAL A 202 -11.79 -5.98 -7.32
N TRP A 203 -11.20 -6.45 -6.23
CA TRP A 203 -11.61 -7.62 -5.48
C TRP A 203 -12.26 -7.16 -4.18
N LYS A 204 -13.29 -7.89 -3.77
CA LYS A 204 -14.04 -7.64 -2.55
C LYS A 204 -13.83 -8.79 -1.58
N LEU A 205 -13.40 -8.45 -0.37
CA LEU A 205 -13.15 -9.39 0.71
C LEU A 205 -14.10 -9.09 1.87
N ARG A 206 -14.84 -10.11 2.29
CA ARG A 206 -15.82 -10.03 3.38
C ARG A 206 -15.54 -11.10 4.41
N ALA A 207 -15.48 -10.72 5.69
CA ALA A 207 -15.52 -11.69 6.77
C ALA A 207 -16.93 -12.29 6.84
N LYS A 208 -17.05 -13.61 6.70
CA LYS A 208 -18.32 -14.30 6.90
C LYS A 208 -18.63 -14.37 8.39
N CYS A 209 -19.84 -13.98 8.78
CA CYS A 209 -20.32 -14.27 10.12
C CYS A 209 -20.89 -15.70 10.15
N ARG A 210 -20.70 -16.45 11.24
CA ARG A 210 -21.25 -17.82 11.40
C ARG A 210 -22.78 -17.90 11.22
N THR A 211 -23.49 -16.79 11.22
CA THR A 211 -24.94 -16.70 10.95
C THR A 211 -25.30 -16.67 9.45
N ASP A 212 -24.39 -16.28 8.55
CA ASP A 212 -24.66 -16.22 7.11
C ASP A 212 -24.78 -17.62 6.47
N ALA A 213 -24.25 -18.64 7.14
CA ALA A 213 -24.38 -20.04 6.73
C ALA A 213 -25.82 -20.61 6.85
N ARG A 214 -26.78 -19.83 7.35
CA ARG A 214 -28.19 -20.25 7.53
C ARG A 214 -29.18 -19.63 6.56
N VAL A 215 -28.75 -18.77 5.63
CA VAL A 215 -29.63 -18.35 4.54
C VAL A 215 -29.72 -19.52 3.57
N GLU A 216 -30.89 -20.16 3.58
CA GLU A 216 -31.24 -21.28 2.70
C GLU A 216 -30.79 -21.01 1.27
N ASP A 217 -30.28 -22.09 0.66
CA ASP A 217 -29.91 -22.25 -0.74
C ASP A 217 -31.10 -21.89 -1.65
N ASP A 218 -31.29 -20.59 -1.87
CA ASP A 218 -32.25 -20.07 -2.85
C ASP A 218 -31.64 -20.28 -4.23
N ARG A 219 -31.89 -21.47 -4.79
CA ARG A 219 -31.27 -22.01 -6.01
C ARG A 219 -31.50 -21.18 -7.27
N ASP A 220 -32.37 -20.15 -7.18
CA ASP A 220 -32.74 -19.28 -8.28
C ASP A 220 -31.98 -17.94 -8.30
N VAL A 221 -31.08 -17.68 -7.34
CA VAL A 221 -30.24 -16.47 -7.34
C VAL A 221 -28.85 -16.77 -7.90
N ILE A 222 -28.57 -16.28 -9.11
CA ILE A 222 -27.22 -16.31 -9.69
C ILE A 222 -26.31 -15.41 -8.84
N ARG A 223 -25.45 -16.02 -8.02
CA ARG A 223 -24.42 -15.30 -7.25
C ARG A 223 -23.09 -15.33 -8.00
N MET A 224 -22.31 -14.26 -7.86
CA MET A 224 -20.92 -14.26 -8.32
C MET A 224 -20.13 -15.37 -7.61
N LYS A 225 -19.16 -15.96 -8.31
CA LYS A 225 -18.29 -16.98 -7.71
C LYS A 225 -17.48 -16.34 -6.58
N GLU A 226 -17.73 -16.80 -5.36
CA GLU A 226 -16.94 -16.45 -4.18
C GLU A 226 -15.96 -17.58 -3.89
N ASP A 227 -14.66 -17.26 -3.86
CA ASP A 227 -13.63 -18.15 -3.36
C ASP A 227 -13.41 -17.84 -1.87
N VAL A 228 -13.17 -18.86 -1.06
CA VAL A 228 -13.12 -18.73 0.41
C VAL A 228 -11.76 -19.15 0.92
N PHE A 229 -11.24 -18.43 1.91
CA PHE A 229 -10.09 -18.89 2.70
C PHE A 229 -10.36 -18.73 4.20
N GLU A 230 -9.70 -19.60 4.97
CA GLU A 230 -9.84 -19.64 6.42
C GLU A 230 -8.60 -19.07 7.09
N VAL A 231 -8.82 -18.32 8.17
CA VAL A 231 -7.79 -17.78 9.03
C VAL A 231 -7.80 -18.52 10.36
N MET A 232 -6.72 -19.26 10.60
CA MET A 232 -6.51 -20.03 11.81
C MET A 232 -5.92 -19.14 12.92
N GLU A 233 -6.62 -19.07 14.06
CA GLU A 233 -6.07 -18.55 15.31
C GLU A 233 -5.45 -19.71 16.11
N ARG A 234 -4.55 -19.42 17.08
CA ARG A 234 -3.73 -20.42 17.79
C ARG A 234 -4.55 -21.62 18.31
N GLY A 235 -4.53 -22.72 17.55
CA GLY A 235 -4.96 -24.06 18.00
C GLY A 235 -6.42 -24.40 17.69
N GLU A 236 -6.60 -25.07 16.55
CA GLU A 236 -7.62 -26.12 16.28
C GLU A 236 -8.96 -25.74 15.62
N GLN A 237 -9.37 -24.48 15.47
CA GLN A 237 -10.47 -24.11 14.56
C GLN A 237 -10.20 -22.81 13.77
N PRO A 238 -10.76 -22.69 12.54
CA PRO A 238 -10.73 -21.43 11.81
C PRO A 238 -11.52 -20.38 12.61
N ALA A 239 -10.83 -19.32 13.01
CA ALA A 239 -11.41 -18.23 13.79
C ALA A 239 -12.24 -17.30 12.90
N HIS A 240 -11.77 -17.08 11.67
CA HIS A 240 -12.43 -16.22 10.69
C HIS A 240 -12.41 -16.87 9.30
N GLU A 241 -13.54 -16.84 8.62
CA GLU A 241 -13.68 -17.27 7.22
C GLU A 241 -13.87 -16.01 6.38
N PHE A 242 -13.10 -15.87 5.30
CA PHE A 242 -13.19 -14.74 4.39
C PHE A 242 -13.66 -15.21 3.02
N ALA A 243 -14.71 -14.56 2.52
CA ALA A 243 -15.17 -14.69 1.15
C ALA A 243 -14.50 -13.64 0.28
N VAL A 244 -13.99 -14.04 -0.88
CA VAL A 244 -13.36 -13.18 -1.87
C VAL A 244 -14.08 -13.31 -3.20
N SER A 245 -14.47 -12.19 -3.78
CA SER A 245 -15.09 -12.12 -5.10
C SER A 245 -14.43 -11.04 -5.95
N LEU A 246 -14.50 -11.21 -7.27
CA LEU A 246 -14.17 -10.15 -8.22
C LEU A 246 -15.37 -9.20 -8.31
N GLU A 247 -15.20 -7.96 -7.86
CA GLU A 247 -16.25 -6.93 -7.88
C GLU A 247 -16.39 -6.32 -9.28
N THR A 248 -15.26 -5.90 -9.87
CA THR A 248 -15.26 -5.26 -11.18
C THR A 248 -13.92 -5.39 -11.90
N VAL A 249 -13.96 -5.20 -13.21
CA VAL A 249 -12.81 -5.11 -14.09
C VAL A 249 -12.87 -3.75 -14.78
N LEU A 250 -11.85 -2.93 -14.57
CA LEU A 250 -11.74 -1.62 -15.18
C LEU A 250 -10.81 -1.75 -16.39
N ALA A 251 -11.36 -1.39 -17.56
CA ALA A 251 -10.66 -1.38 -18.82
C ALA A 251 -10.76 0.03 -19.41
N GLY A 252 -9.62 0.64 -19.72
CA GLY A 252 -9.55 1.99 -20.29
C GLY A 252 -8.13 2.44 -20.60
N HIS A 253 -7.13 1.84 -19.93
CA HIS A 253 -5.73 1.98 -20.33
C HIS A 253 -5.41 1.15 -21.58
N GLU A 254 -4.51 1.67 -22.40
CA GLU A 254 -4.04 1.04 -23.64
C GLU A 254 -2.64 0.42 -23.48
N ASN A 255 -2.05 0.53 -22.29
CA ASN A 255 -0.75 -0.03 -21.98
C ASN A 255 -0.64 -0.38 -20.49
N TRP A 256 0.55 -0.80 -20.06
CA TRP A 256 0.80 -1.28 -18.71
C TRP A 256 0.39 -0.28 -17.64
N VAL A 257 -0.40 -0.73 -16.68
CA VAL A 257 -0.76 0.09 -15.52
C VAL A 257 0.30 -0.12 -14.44
N TYR A 258 0.95 0.95 -14.01
CA TYR A 258 2.09 0.90 -13.09
C TYR A 258 1.73 1.11 -11.62
N GLY A 259 0.67 1.86 -11.37
CA GLY A 259 0.35 2.34 -10.03
C GLY A 259 -1.15 2.48 -9.83
N LEU A 260 -1.56 2.17 -8.60
CA LEU A 260 -2.91 2.35 -8.11
C LEU A 260 -2.85 3.09 -6.79
N HIS A 261 -3.77 4.03 -6.61
CA HIS A 261 -3.91 4.73 -5.34
C HIS A 261 -5.39 5.01 -5.06
N TRP A 262 -5.93 4.39 -4.01
CA TRP A 262 -7.25 4.72 -3.50
C TRP A 262 -7.26 6.15 -2.97
N GLN A 263 -8.37 6.86 -3.13
CA GLN A 263 -8.58 8.12 -2.41
C GLN A 263 -8.41 7.85 -0.91
N PRO A 264 -7.56 8.63 -0.21
CA PRO A 264 -7.36 8.43 1.23
C PRO A 264 -8.67 8.54 2.01
N PRO A 265 -8.88 7.73 3.06
CA PRO A 265 -10.07 7.85 3.88
C PRO A 265 -10.09 9.18 4.64
N THR A 266 -11.27 9.78 4.71
CA THR A 266 -11.56 11.01 5.46
C THR A 266 -12.18 10.66 6.80
N TYR A 267 -11.88 11.44 7.82
CA TYR A 267 -12.41 11.23 9.17
C TYR A 267 -13.36 12.37 9.51
N GLU A 268 -14.65 12.10 9.48
CA GLU A 268 -15.69 13.06 9.83
C GLU A 268 -16.51 12.50 10.99
N GLY A 269 -16.70 13.30 12.05
CA GLY A 269 -17.54 12.91 13.18
C GLY A 269 -17.02 11.71 14.00
N GLY A 270 -15.75 11.33 13.86
CA GLY A 270 -15.17 10.15 14.53
C GLY A 270 -15.32 8.84 13.75
N GLU A 271 -15.94 8.87 12.57
CA GLU A 271 -16.04 7.73 11.66
C GLU A 271 -15.07 7.89 10.49
N SER A 272 -14.41 6.79 10.13
CA SER A 272 -13.59 6.71 8.92
C SER A 272 -14.50 6.46 7.73
N GLN A 273 -14.52 7.39 6.79
CA GLN A 273 -15.20 7.22 5.51
C GLN A 273 -14.16 6.97 4.42
N GLN A 274 -14.31 5.85 3.72
CA GLN A 274 -13.50 5.48 2.58
C GLN A 274 -14.25 5.78 1.28
N PRO A 275 -13.84 6.81 0.52
CA PRO A 275 -14.41 7.07 -0.79
C PRO A 275 -14.07 5.94 -1.76
N LEU A 276 -15.03 5.58 -2.62
CA LEU A 276 -14.79 4.65 -3.73
C LEU A 276 -14.27 5.41 -4.95
N SER A 277 -13.07 5.97 -4.81
CA SER A 277 -12.38 6.62 -5.90
C SER A 277 -10.97 6.06 -5.99
N LEU A 278 -10.59 5.62 -7.17
CA LEU A 278 -9.33 4.94 -7.43
C LEU A 278 -8.59 5.67 -8.55
N LEU A 279 -7.37 6.09 -8.28
CA LEU A 279 -6.47 6.64 -9.28
C LEU A 279 -5.60 5.52 -9.87
N SER A 280 -5.47 5.50 -11.20
CA SER A 280 -4.51 4.67 -11.92
C SER A 280 -3.57 5.52 -12.78
N ALA A 281 -2.36 5.02 -13.00
CA ALA A 281 -1.36 5.62 -13.88
C ALA A 281 -0.73 4.56 -14.79
N SER A 282 -0.58 4.87 -16.07
CA SER A 282 -0.22 3.90 -17.11
C SER A 282 0.93 4.35 -18.01
N MET A 283 1.56 3.39 -18.68
CA MET A 283 2.60 3.60 -19.70
C MET A 283 2.09 4.32 -20.94
N ASP A 284 0.78 4.33 -21.16
CA ASP A 284 0.11 5.10 -22.22
C ASP A 284 0.12 6.62 -21.97
N LYS A 285 0.74 7.09 -20.87
CA LYS A 285 0.83 8.49 -20.43
C LYS A 285 -0.50 9.08 -19.98
N THR A 286 -1.43 8.22 -19.57
CA THR A 286 -2.71 8.64 -19.02
C THR A 286 -2.78 8.32 -17.53
N MET A 287 -3.52 9.18 -16.83
CA MET A 287 -3.98 8.93 -15.46
C MET A 287 -5.50 8.98 -15.43
N ILE A 288 -6.13 7.99 -14.80
CA ILE A 288 -7.59 7.86 -14.76
C ILE A 288 -8.07 7.81 -13.32
N ILE A 289 -9.09 8.60 -13.00
CA ILE A 289 -9.87 8.48 -11.78
C ILE A 289 -11.11 7.65 -12.07
N TRP A 290 -11.22 6.52 -11.39
CA TRP A 290 -12.33 5.60 -11.45
C TRP A 290 -13.21 5.78 -10.22
N ALA A 291 -14.53 5.82 -10.41
CA ALA A 291 -15.48 5.77 -9.31
C ALA A 291 -16.82 5.18 -9.79
N PRO A 292 -17.63 4.60 -8.89
CA PRO A 292 -18.98 4.16 -9.24
C PRO A 292 -19.86 5.38 -9.55
N GLU A 293 -20.61 5.30 -10.64
CA GLU A 293 -21.61 6.29 -11.01
C GLU A 293 -22.74 6.34 -9.98
N GLU A 294 -23.20 7.54 -9.64
CA GLU A 294 -24.31 7.74 -8.71
C GLU A 294 -25.59 7.09 -9.24
N GLY A 295 -26.20 6.22 -8.42
CA GLY A 295 -27.44 5.53 -8.74
C GLY A 295 -27.24 4.12 -9.31
N SER A 296 -26.34 3.94 -10.30
CA SER A 296 -26.09 2.62 -10.90
C SER A 296 -25.08 1.79 -10.10
N GLY A 297 -24.12 2.43 -9.44
CA GLY A 297 -23.01 1.75 -8.75
C GLY A 297 -21.98 1.15 -9.70
N VAL A 298 -22.15 1.33 -11.02
CA VAL A 298 -21.22 0.82 -12.04
C VAL A 298 -19.98 1.70 -12.06
N TRP A 299 -18.80 1.07 -12.05
CA TRP A 299 -17.54 1.78 -12.14
C TRP A 299 -17.35 2.42 -13.50
N VAL A 300 -17.07 3.72 -13.52
CA VAL A 300 -16.82 4.50 -14.73
C VAL A 300 -15.53 5.31 -14.59
N GLU A 301 -14.97 5.67 -15.74
CA GLU A 301 -13.98 6.73 -15.85
C GLU A 301 -14.65 8.07 -15.53
N GLN A 302 -14.26 8.71 -14.43
CA GLN A 302 -14.76 10.05 -14.09
C GLN A 302 -13.92 11.15 -14.73
N VAL A 303 -12.60 10.99 -14.69
CA VAL A 303 -11.65 11.97 -15.21
C VAL A 303 -10.46 11.22 -15.77
N SER A 304 -10.05 11.56 -16.99
CA SER A 304 -8.74 11.22 -17.54
C SER A 304 -7.91 12.47 -17.77
N VAL A 305 -6.62 12.36 -17.47
CA VAL A 305 -5.61 13.37 -17.79
C VAL A 305 -4.58 12.72 -18.70
N GLN A 306 -4.25 13.38 -19.80
CA GLN A 306 -3.24 12.96 -20.76
C GLN A 306 -2.09 13.98 -20.74
N GLU A 307 -0.85 13.51 -20.63
CA GLU A 307 0.37 14.31 -20.80
C GLU A 307 0.96 14.24 -22.21
#